data_AF-A0A3M0LMB8-F1
#
_entry.id   AF-A0A3M0LMB8-F1
#
_cell.length_a   1.000
_cell.length_b   1.000
_cell.length_c   1.000
_cell.angle_alpha   90.00
_cell.angle_beta   90.00
_cell.angle_gamma   90.00
#
_symmetry.space_group_name_H-M   'P 1'
#
loop_
_entity.id
_entity.type
_entity.pdbx_description
1 polymer ?
#
loop_
_entity_poly.entity_id
_entity_poly.type
_entity_poly.pdbx_seq_one_letter_code
_entity_poly.pdbx_strand_id
1 'polypeptide(L)'
;MRRGLTELIEQPASDSGGLLKECLSEFNTPILPVRKHDGSYRIVQDLRAVNKITEDLYPVVANPYTLLTCLTLELTWFTVLDLKDAFFCLPIHEDRQKIFAFEWENPKSGRKSQLTWSVLPQGFKNSPTLFGEQFAKDLESWEAPPEEGKLLQYVDDILIATRTKEACVAWTVSLLNFLGLQGYRVAKKKAQVVKQKVIYLGYEISAGQWTLGQDHKEAICQTPRPQTVKELRTFLEMTGWCRLWIHSYGLLVKPLYALITNGNRNLQWTKEATKPFIN
;
A
#
# COMPACT_ATOMS: atom_id res chain seq x y z
N MET A 1 -10.52 -5.68 -22.14
CA MET A 1 -10.22 -6.58 -21.00
C MET A 1 -8.82 -7.20 -21.10
N ARG A 2 -8.47 -7.90 -22.20
CA ARG A 2 -7.17 -8.59 -22.36
C ARG A 2 -5.95 -7.72 -22.75
N ARG A 3 -6.13 -6.45 -23.15
CA ARG A 3 -5.04 -5.56 -23.61
C ARG A 3 -4.00 -5.19 -22.53
N GLY A 4 -4.39 -5.09 -21.25
CA GLY A 4 -3.47 -4.68 -20.19
C GLY A 4 -2.40 -5.71 -19.83
N LEU A 5 -2.68 -7.01 -20.03
CA LEU A 5 -1.68 -8.09 -19.89
C LEU A 5 -0.77 -8.12 -21.11
N THR A 6 -1.32 -7.84 -22.29
CA THR A 6 -0.51 -7.73 -23.52
C THR A 6 0.59 -6.69 -23.33
N GLU A 7 0.32 -5.54 -22.71
CA GLU A 7 1.36 -4.53 -22.42
C GLU A 7 2.40 -4.97 -21.37
N LEU A 8 2.03 -5.80 -20.39
CA LEU A 8 2.96 -6.35 -19.38
C LEU A 8 3.77 -7.54 -19.89
N ILE A 9 3.19 -8.32 -20.82
CA ILE A 9 3.82 -9.47 -21.48
C ILE A 9 4.72 -9.01 -22.62
N GLU A 10 4.29 -7.98 -23.38
CA GLU A 10 5.05 -7.37 -24.48
C GLU A 10 6.01 -6.28 -24.00
N GLN A 11 6.06 -5.98 -22.69
CA GLN A 11 7.04 -5.04 -22.13
C GLN A 11 8.45 -5.63 -22.37
N PRO A 12 9.32 -4.93 -23.13
CA PRO A 12 10.65 -5.41 -23.40
C PRO A 12 11.40 -5.58 -22.08
N ALA A 13 12.11 -6.69 -21.95
CA ALA A 13 13.04 -6.90 -20.86
C ALA A 13 13.99 -5.69 -20.77
N SER A 14 13.90 -4.93 -19.67
CA SER A 14 15.14 -4.37 -19.11
C SER A 14 16.03 -5.55 -18.72
N ASP A 15 17.34 -5.35 -18.65
CA ASP A 15 18.44 -6.34 -18.65
C ASP A 15 18.38 -7.56 -17.68
N SER A 16 17.24 -7.81 -17.02
CA SER A 16 16.90 -8.84 -16.04
C SER A 16 15.81 -9.85 -16.48
N GLY A 17 15.48 -9.97 -17.78
CA GLY A 17 14.68 -11.10 -18.27
C GLY A 17 13.16 -10.99 -18.07
N GLY A 18 12.59 -9.80 -18.32
CA GLY A 18 11.15 -9.55 -18.39
C GLY A 18 10.40 -9.72 -17.05
N LEU A 19 9.23 -9.10 -16.93
CA LEU A 19 8.39 -9.24 -15.71
C LEU A 19 7.79 -10.65 -15.58
N LEU A 20 7.49 -11.25 -16.73
CA LEU A 20 6.84 -12.55 -16.87
C LEU A 20 7.67 -13.47 -17.75
N LYS A 21 7.70 -14.75 -17.41
CA LYS A 21 8.33 -15.80 -18.21
C LYS A 21 7.38 -16.96 -18.46
N GLU A 22 7.51 -17.61 -19.62
CA GLU A 22 6.87 -18.90 -19.84
C GLU A 22 7.44 -19.94 -18.88
N CYS A 23 6.58 -20.80 -18.36
CA CYS A 23 6.99 -21.84 -17.43
C CYS A 23 6.15 -23.12 -17.60
N LEU A 24 6.66 -24.19 -17.01
CA LEU A 24 5.91 -25.43 -16.76
C LEU A 24 5.91 -25.64 -15.25
N SER A 25 4.75 -25.41 -14.64
CA SER A 25 4.53 -25.42 -13.20
C SER A 25 3.36 -26.35 -12.84
N GLU A 26 3.50 -27.03 -11.71
CA GLU A 26 2.43 -27.79 -11.06
C GLU A 26 1.37 -26.88 -10.40
N PHE A 27 1.68 -25.59 -10.24
CA PHE A 27 0.77 -24.59 -9.67
C PHE A 27 0.06 -23.81 -10.78
N ASN A 28 -1.17 -23.38 -10.52
CA ASN A 28 -1.87 -22.45 -11.40
C ASN A 28 -2.94 -21.68 -10.64
N THR A 29 -2.86 -20.35 -10.65
CA THR A 29 -3.87 -19.46 -10.04
C THR A 29 -4.59 -18.61 -11.08
N PRO A 30 -5.85 -18.21 -10.86
CA PRO A 30 -6.59 -17.43 -11.83
C PRO A 30 -6.11 -15.98 -11.87
N ILE A 31 -6.24 -15.37 -13.05
CA ILE A 31 -6.06 -13.93 -13.27
C ILE A 31 -7.43 -13.26 -13.48
N LEU A 32 -7.63 -12.13 -12.81
CA LEU A 32 -8.90 -11.40 -12.78
C LEU A 32 -8.73 -10.00 -13.35
N PRO A 33 -9.60 -9.56 -14.28
CA PRO A 33 -9.61 -8.19 -14.77
C PRO A 33 -10.33 -7.28 -13.77
N VAL A 34 -9.64 -6.24 -13.30
CA VAL A 34 -10.18 -5.23 -12.39
C VAL A 34 -10.24 -3.89 -13.12
N ARG A 35 -11.42 -3.27 -13.16
CA ARG A 35 -11.63 -1.96 -13.76
C ARG A 35 -11.11 -0.87 -12.82
N LYS A 36 -10.26 0.03 -13.34
CA LYS A 36 -9.80 1.23 -12.65
C LYS A 36 -10.86 2.33 -12.76
N HIS A 37 -10.76 3.35 -11.90
CA HIS A 37 -11.64 4.52 -11.92
C HIS A 37 -11.58 5.30 -13.24
N ASP A 38 -10.43 5.31 -13.91
CA ASP A 38 -10.24 5.91 -15.24
C ASP A 38 -10.87 5.10 -16.39
N GLY A 39 -11.56 3.99 -16.07
CA GLY A 39 -12.20 3.11 -17.04
C GLY A 39 -11.27 2.06 -17.68
N SER A 40 -9.96 2.16 -17.49
CA SER A 40 -9.00 1.14 -17.93
C SER A 40 -9.09 -0.14 -17.10
N TYR A 41 -8.45 -1.23 -17.54
CA TYR A 41 -8.41 -2.50 -16.81
C TYR A 41 -6.98 -2.82 -16.38
N ARG A 42 -6.81 -3.28 -15.13
CA ARG A 42 -5.60 -3.97 -14.66
C ARG A 42 -5.90 -5.46 -14.49
N ILE A 43 -4.90 -6.30 -14.71
CA ILE A 43 -4.99 -7.69 -14.27
C ILE A 43 -4.48 -7.80 -12.84
N VAL A 44 -5.20 -8.58 -12.05
CA VAL A 44 -4.81 -8.98 -10.69
C VAL A 44 -4.81 -10.50 -10.64
N GLN A 45 -3.70 -11.09 -10.24
CA GLN A 45 -3.65 -12.53 -9.97
C GLN A 45 -4.26 -12.81 -8.60
N ASP A 46 -5.14 -13.79 -8.52
CA ASP A 46 -5.74 -14.20 -7.27
C ASP A 46 -4.81 -15.13 -6.49
N LEU A 47 -3.93 -14.52 -5.69
CA LEU A 47 -2.94 -15.22 -4.89
C LEU A 47 -3.45 -15.69 -3.53
N ARG A 48 -4.78 -15.71 -3.27
CA ARG A 48 -5.32 -16.12 -1.97
C ARG A 48 -4.91 -17.53 -1.56
N ALA A 49 -4.91 -18.48 -2.51
CA ALA A 49 -4.48 -19.85 -2.24
C ALA A 49 -2.98 -19.93 -1.91
N VAL A 50 -2.15 -19.21 -2.67
CA VAL A 50 -0.70 -19.11 -2.45
C VAL A 50 -0.40 -18.47 -1.09
N ASN A 51 -1.08 -17.37 -0.76
CA ASN A 51 -0.93 -16.67 0.52
C ASN A 51 -1.30 -17.56 1.72
N LYS A 52 -2.23 -18.52 1.56
CA LYS A 52 -2.63 -19.43 2.64
C LYS A 52 -1.55 -20.47 2.96
N ILE A 53 -0.80 -20.93 1.96
CA ILE A 53 0.24 -21.96 2.13
C ILE A 53 1.63 -21.38 2.39
N THR A 54 1.83 -20.10 2.10
CA THR A 54 3.10 -19.41 2.37
C THR A 54 3.20 -19.10 3.86
N GLU A 55 4.38 -19.22 4.45
CA GLU A 55 4.64 -18.80 5.83
C GLU A 55 4.55 -17.27 5.97
N ASP A 56 4.10 -16.82 7.14
CA ASP A 56 4.04 -15.39 7.46
C ASP A 56 5.43 -14.89 7.85
N LEU A 57 5.86 -13.78 7.25
CA LEU A 57 7.02 -13.04 7.73
C LEU A 57 6.58 -12.08 8.82
N TYR A 58 7.44 -11.88 9.82
CA TYR A 58 7.24 -10.81 10.78
C TYR A 58 7.38 -9.46 10.06
N PRO A 59 6.36 -8.59 10.07
CA PRO A 59 6.44 -7.32 9.35
C PRO A 59 7.40 -6.37 10.07
N VAL A 60 8.56 -6.10 9.48
CA VAL A 60 9.47 -5.02 9.90
C VAL A 60 9.03 -3.70 9.28
N VAL A 61 7.74 -3.37 9.43
CA VAL A 61 7.17 -2.11 8.96
C VAL A 61 6.72 -1.31 10.17
N ALA A 62 7.26 -0.10 10.33
CA ALA A 62 6.88 0.78 11.41
C ALA A 62 5.37 1.08 11.32
N ASN A 63 4.70 1.11 12.48
CA ASN A 63 3.34 1.60 12.53
C ASN A 63 3.30 3.06 12.00
N PRO A 64 2.41 3.41 11.05
CA PRO A 64 2.31 4.77 10.51
C PRO A 64 2.27 5.85 11.59
N TYR A 65 1.60 5.58 12.72
CA TYR A 65 1.56 6.47 13.86
C TYR A 65 2.92 6.74 14.47
N THR A 66 3.66 5.68 14.80
CA THR A 66 5.00 5.79 15.38
C THR A 66 5.94 6.51 14.42
N LEU A 67 5.83 6.21 13.12
CA LEU A 67 6.62 6.87 12.08
C LEU A 67 6.40 8.39 12.07
N LEU A 68 5.14 8.84 12.18
CA LEU A 68 4.80 10.27 12.18
C LEU A 68 5.23 11.02 13.45
N THR A 69 5.46 10.34 14.58
CA THR A 69 5.96 11.00 15.80
C THR A 69 7.35 11.61 15.65
N CYS A 70 8.10 11.22 14.61
CA CYS A 70 9.40 11.80 14.29
C CYS A 70 9.32 13.20 13.67
N LEU A 71 8.12 13.67 13.28
CA LEU A 71 7.91 15.01 12.74
C LEU A 71 7.80 16.04 13.88
N THR A 72 8.64 17.07 13.84
CA THR A 72 8.60 18.19 14.78
C THR A 72 7.91 19.40 14.17
N LEU A 73 7.47 20.35 15.01
CA LEU A 73 6.83 21.60 14.57
C LEU A 73 7.74 22.48 13.70
N GLU A 74 9.05 22.28 13.75
CA GLU A 74 10.03 23.03 12.95
C GLU A 74 10.08 22.54 11.50
N LEU A 75 9.66 21.30 11.23
CA LEU A 75 9.61 20.73 9.89
C LEU A 75 8.31 21.15 9.21
N THR A 76 8.40 22.13 8.33
CA THR A 76 7.23 22.80 7.74
C THR A 76 7.13 22.63 6.22
N TRP A 77 8.16 22.08 5.58
CA TRP A 77 8.21 21.83 4.14
C TRP A 77 8.33 20.35 3.84
N PHE A 78 7.48 19.86 2.95
CA PHE A 78 7.29 18.44 2.72
C PHE A 78 7.35 18.09 1.24
N THR A 79 7.90 16.91 0.96
CA THR A 79 7.74 16.23 -0.32
C THR A 79 7.25 14.80 -0.08
N VAL A 80 6.14 14.42 -0.71
CA VAL A 80 5.64 13.03 -0.71
C VAL A 80 5.86 12.41 -2.08
N LEU A 81 6.47 11.23 -2.11
CA LEU A 81 6.72 10.42 -3.29
C LEU A 81 6.11 9.02 -3.11
N ASP A 82 5.56 8.48 -4.18
CA ASP A 82 5.01 7.11 -4.27
C ASP A 82 5.84 6.38 -5.33
N LEU A 83 6.46 5.26 -4.96
CA LEU A 83 7.21 4.44 -5.89
C LEU A 83 6.24 3.69 -6.81
N LYS A 84 6.37 3.91 -8.11
CA LYS A 84 5.55 3.28 -9.12
C LYS A 84 6.00 1.84 -9.34
N ASP A 85 5.05 0.91 -9.24
CA ASP A 85 5.26 -0.52 -9.53
C ASP A 85 6.42 -1.11 -8.69
N ALA A 86 6.58 -0.62 -7.46
CA ALA A 86 7.72 -0.86 -6.57
C ALA A 86 8.11 -2.34 -6.44
N PHE A 87 7.13 -3.23 -6.26
CA PHE A 87 7.39 -4.67 -6.12
C PHE A 87 8.07 -5.28 -7.34
N PHE A 88 7.83 -4.75 -8.54
CA PHE A 88 8.45 -5.27 -9.76
C PHE A 88 9.95 -4.93 -9.87
N CYS A 89 10.49 -4.08 -9.00
CA CYS A 89 11.92 -3.84 -8.90
C CYS A 89 12.68 -5.02 -8.27
N LEU A 90 11.99 -5.92 -7.54
CA LEU A 90 12.65 -7.01 -6.83
C LEU A 90 12.50 -8.34 -7.55
N PRO A 91 13.60 -8.97 -7.99
CA PRO A 91 13.56 -10.27 -8.62
C PRO A 91 13.21 -11.36 -7.61
N ILE A 92 12.53 -12.41 -8.08
CA ILE A 92 12.29 -13.64 -7.33
C ILE A 92 13.30 -14.68 -7.76
N HIS A 93 13.86 -15.43 -6.81
CA HIS A 93 14.71 -16.58 -7.11
C HIS A 93 13.98 -17.62 -7.96
N GLU A 94 14.63 -18.18 -8.99
CA GLU A 94 14.00 -19.03 -10.00
C GLU A 94 13.16 -20.19 -9.43
N ASP A 95 13.67 -20.83 -8.37
CA ASP A 95 13.00 -21.95 -7.68
C ASP A 95 11.65 -21.57 -7.04
N ARG A 96 11.45 -20.29 -6.71
CA ARG A 96 10.23 -19.79 -6.09
C ARG A 96 9.24 -19.23 -7.10
N GLN A 97 9.68 -18.96 -8.33
CA GLN A 97 8.81 -18.35 -9.34
C GLN A 97 7.64 -19.27 -9.70
N LYS A 98 7.81 -20.59 -9.73
CA LYS A 98 6.76 -21.54 -10.14
C LYS A 98 5.46 -21.44 -9.33
N ILE A 99 5.51 -21.04 -8.05
CA ILE A 99 4.32 -20.93 -7.20
C ILE A 99 3.35 -19.83 -7.67
N PHE A 100 3.84 -18.85 -8.43
CA PHE A 100 3.08 -17.73 -8.96
C PHE A 100 2.60 -17.95 -10.40
N ALA A 101 2.56 -19.20 -10.87
CA ALA A 101 2.14 -19.50 -12.23
C ALA A 101 0.63 -19.26 -12.48
N PHE A 102 0.30 -18.84 -13.69
CA PHE A 102 -1.07 -18.65 -14.17
C PHE A 102 -1.20 -18.96 -15.67
N GLU A 103 -2.41 -19.37 -16.09
CA GLU A 103 -2.73 -19.59 -17.50
C GLU A 103 -3.02 -18.26 -18.19
N TRP A 104 -2.44 -18.07 -19.37
CA TRP A 104 -2.73 -16.96 -20.26
C TRP A 104 -3.05 -17.44 -21.66
N GLU A 105 -4.10 -16.86 -22.26
CA GLU A 105 -4.48 -17.10 -23.65
C GLU A 105 -4.20 -15.83 -24.47
N ASN A 106 -3.28 -15.93 -25.41
CA ASN A 106 -2.93 -14.83 -26.29
C ASN A 106 -4.15 -14.43 -27.14
N PRO A 107 -4.64 -13.18 -27.05
CA PRO A 107 -5.85 -12.76 -27.77
C PRO A 107 -5.66 -12.66 -29.29
N LYS A 108 -4.41 -12.55 -29.78
CA LYS A 108 -4.10 -12.47 -31.22
C LYS A 108 -3.98 -13.86 -31.85
N SER A 109 -3.26 -14.78 -31.18
CA SER A 109 -2.97 -16.11 -31.73
C SER A 109 -3.85 -17.24 -31.19
N GLY A 110 -4.60 -17.00 -30.11
CA GLY A 110 -5.37 -18.04 -29.39
C GLY A 110 -4.50 -19.05 -28.63
N ARG A 111 -3.16 -18.91 -28.66
CA ARG A 111 -2.27 -19.84 -27.97
C ARG A 111 -2.42 -19.70 -26.47
N LYS A 112 -2.67 -20.81 -25.79
CA LYS A 112 -2.60 -20.93 -24.34
C LYS A 112 -1.18 -21.25 -23.91
N SER A 113 -0.70 -20.55 -22.90
CA SER A 113 0.62 -20.74 -22.30
C SER A 113 0.52 -20.48 -20.80
N GLN A 114 1.37 -21.15 -20.03
CA GLN A 114 1.51 -20.86 -18.61
C GLN A 114 2.64 -19.85 -18.41
N LEU A 115 2.35 -18.78 -17.68
CA LEU A 115 3.31 -17.73 -17.36
C LEU A 115 3.53 -17.69 -15.86
N THR A 116 4.69 -17.22 -15.43
CA THR A 116 4.96 -16.87 -14.03
C THR A 116 5.74 -15.57 -13.91
N TRP A 117 5.76 -14.99 -12.72
CA TRP A 117 6.50 -13.78 -12.42
C TRP A 117 7.97 -14.04 -12.15
N SER A 118 8.83 -13.23 -12.78
CA SER A 118 10.27 -13.17 -12.49
C SER A 118 10.59 -12.21 -11.33
N VAL A 119 9.62 -11.40 -10.91
CA VAL A 119 9.72 -10.34 -9.90
C VAL A 119 8.57 -10.43 -8.89
N LEU A 120 8.64 -9.73 -7.76
CA LEU A 120 7.59 -9.81 -6.72
C LEU A 120 6.21 -9.43 -7.29
N PRO A 121 5.22 -10.34 -7.27
CA PRO A 121 3.90 -10.04 -7.79
C PRO A 121 3.11 -9.17 -6.82
N GLN A 122 2.20 -8.37 -7.40
CA GLN A 122 1.16 -7.69 -6.64
C GLN A 122 0.13 -8.71 -6.13
N GLY A 123 -0.27 -8.58 -4.87
CA GLY A 123 -1.26 -9.47 -4.22
C GLY A 123 -0.64 -10.62 -3.41
N PHE A 124 0.68 -10.80 -3.46
CA PHE A 124 1.38 -11.70 -2.55
C PHE A 124 1.55 -11.04 -1.17
N LYS A 125 1.19 -11.77 -0.11
CA LYS A 125 1.06 -11.20 1.24
C LYS A 125 2.37 -10.66 1.82
N ASN A 126 3.51 -11.25 1.44
CA ASN A 126 4.82 -10.84 1.96
C ASN A 126 5.52 -9.81 1.07
N SER A 127 4.98 -9.45 -0.11
CA SER A 127 5.59 -8.45 -1.00
C SER A 127 5.86 -7.11 -0.30
N PRO A 128 4.93 -6.55 0.51
CA PRO A 128 5.19 -5.28 1.20
C PRO A 128 6.36 -5.35 2.19
N THR A 129 6.47 -6.44 2.96
CA THR A 129 7.57 -6.63 3.92
C THR A 129 8.91 -6.78 3.20
N LEU A 130 8.97 -7.68 2.21
CA LEU A 130 10.20 -7.92 1.43
C LEU A 130 10.67 -6.66 0.71
N PHE A 131 9.73 -5.90 0.13
CA PHE A 131 10.06 -4.64 -0.53
C PHE A 131 10.51 -3.57 0.48
N GLY A 132 9.76 -3.40 1.57
CA GLY A 132 10.08 -2.42 2.60
C GLY A 132 11.47 -2.61 3.19
N GLU A 133 11.84 -3.86 3.51
CA GLU A 133 13.17 -4.20 4.05
C GLU A 133 14.28 -3.92 3.04
N GLN A 134 14.13 -4.38 1.79
CA GLN A 134 15.15 -4.17 0.77
C GLN A 134 15.30 -2.67 0.45
N PHE A 135 14.19 -1.94 0.32
CA PHE A 135 14.24 -0.51 0.04
C PHE A 135 14.82 0.28 1.22
N ALA A 136 14.54 -0.11 2.47
CA ALA A 136 15.17 0.48 3.65
C ALA A 136 16.68 0.28 3.63
N LYS A 137 17.15 -0.93 3.29
CA LYS A 137 18.57 -1.25 3.15
C LYS A 137 19.24 -0.41 2.05
N ASP A 138 18.57 -0.23 0.92
CA ASP A 138 19.11 0.61 -0.15
C ASP A 138 19.21 2.07 0.31
N LEU A 139 18.20 2.58 1.02
CA LEU A 139 18.23 3.93 1.62
C LEU A 139 19.32 4.14 2.67
N GLU A 140 19.88 3.08 3.31
CA GLU A 140 21.04 3.23 4.21
C GLU A 140 22.29 3.76 3.47
N SER A 141 22.38 3.53 2.15
CA SER A 141 23.46 4.04 1.30
C SER A 141 23.21 5.47 0.79
N TRP A 142 22.02 6.01 1.00
CA TRP A 142 21.67 7.35 0.57
C TRP A 142 22.21 8.40 1.55
N GLU A 143 23.08 9.28 1.06
CA GLU A 143 23.58 10.40 1.83
C GLU A 143 22.62 11.58 1.75
N ALA A 144 21.98 11.89 2.87
CA ALA A 144 21.11 13.06 3.00
C ALA A 144 21.91 14.36 2.85
N PRO A 145 21.35 15.41 2.23
CA PRO A 145 21.97 16.73 2.22
C PRO A 145 22.22 17.26 3.65
N PRO A 146 23.18 18.19 3.83
CA PRO A 146 23.61 18.66 5.15
C PRO A 146 22.53 19.47 5.89
N GLU A 147 21.53 20.00 5.18
CA GLU A 147 20.43 20.73 5.80
C GLU A 147 19.56 19.80 6.66
N GLU A 148 19.05 20.33 7.77
CA GLU A 148 18.21 19.58 8.68
C GLU A 148 16.91 19.08 8.02
N GLY A 149 16.69 17.76 8.12
CA GLY A 149 15.51 17.11 7.58
C GLY A 149 15.29 15.70 8.14
N LYS A 150 14.14 15.13 7.78
CA LYS A 150 13.75 13.75 8.07
C LYS A 150 13.24 13.10 6.80
N LEU A 151 13.66 11.86 6.59
CA LEU A 151 13.09 10.95 5.61
C LEU A 151 12.28 9.90 6.37
N LEU A 152 11.00 9.76 6.04
CA LEU A 152 10.15 8.69 6.52
C LEU A 152 9.79 7.78 5.34
N GLN A 153 9.93 6.48 5.56
CA GLN A 153 9.59 5.44 4.59
C GLN A 153 8.49 4.57 5.18
N TYR A 154 7.49 4.26 4.37
CA TYR A 154 6.51 3.22 4.65
C TYR A 154 6.26 2.40 3.40
N VAL A 155 6.92 1.24 3.33
CA VAL A 155 6.92 0.37 2.12
C VAL A 155 7.37 1.17 0.89
N ASP A 156 6.45 1.57 0.01
CA ASP A 156 6.66 2.31 -1.24
C ASP A 156 6.32 3.81 -1.15
N ASP A 157 5.73 4.26 -0.04
CA ASP A 157 5.45 5.67 0.26
C ASP A 157 6.64 6.31 0.98
N ILE A 158 7.03 7.51 0.54
CA ILE A 158 8.16 8.26 1.10
C ILE A 158 7.71 9.69 1.43
N LEU A 159 8.10 10.17 2.61
CA LEU A 159 7.95 11.57 3.01
C LEU A 159 9.32 12.17 3.36
N ILE A 160 9.66 13.27 2.70
CA ILE A 160 10.71 14.19 3.13
C ILE A 160 10.04 15.31 3.92
N ALA A 161 10.63 15.67 5.06
CA ALA A 161 10.23 16.80 5.88
C ALA A 161 11.47 17.64 6.24
N THR A 162 11.45 18.93 5.94
CA THR A 162 12.57 19.86 6.19
C THR A 162 12.07 21.16 6.82
N ARG A 163 13.01 21.91 7.42
CA ARG A 163 12.71 23.21 8.03
C ARG A 163 12.47 24.32 7.02
N THR A 164 13.26 24.35 5.94
CA THR A 164 13.18 25.37 4.89
C THR A 164 12.77 24.77 3.55
N LYS A 165 12.27 25.62 2.66
CA LYS A 165 11.89 25.24 1.30
C LYS A 165 13.10 24.79 0.51
N GLU A 166 14.21 25.50 0.67
CA GLU A 166 15.47 25.27 -0.03
C GLU A 166 16.04 23.90 0.34
N ALA A 167 16.03 23.56 1.63
CA ALA A 167 16.39 22.22 2.10
C ALA A 167 15.46 21.15 1.50
N CYS A 168 14.15 21.43 1.44
CA CYS A 168 13.18 20.49 0.86
C CYS A 168 13.50 20.19 -0.61
N VAL A 169 13.85 21.23 -1.38
CA VAL A 169 14.29 21.09 -2.78
C VAL A 169 15.56 20.25 -2.86
N ALA A 170 16.58 20.57 -2.06
CA ALA A 170 17.85 19.85 -2.07
C ALA A 170 17.67 18.35 -1.74
N TRP A 171 16.93 18.05 -0.67
CA TRP A 171 16.58 16.68 -0.27
C TRP A 171 15.79 15.95 -1.36
N THR A 172 14.80 16.61 -1.96
CA THR A 172 13.99 16.01 -3.02
C THR A 172 14.83 15.67 -4.24
N VAL A 173 15.70 16.58 -4.69
CA VAL A 173 16.57 16.36 -5.85
C VAL A 173 17.57 15.24 -5.57
N SER A 174 18.23 15.27 -4.40
CA SER A 174 19.16 14.22 -3.99
C SER A 174 18.49 12.84 -3.99
N LEU A 175 17.31 12.73 -3.36
CA LEU A 175 16.58 11.48 -3.29
C LEU A 175 16.11 11.01 -4.67
N LEU A 176 15.59 11.89 -5.53
CA LEU A 176 15.16 11.50 -6.88
C LEU A 176 16.31 10.98 -7.74
N ASN A 177 17.50 11.58 -7.62
CA ASN A 177 18.71 11.11 -8.29
C ASN A 177 19.12 9.72 -7.77
N PHE A 178 19.15 9.56 -6.44
CA PHE A 178 19.44 8.27 -5.81
C PHE A 178 18.46 7.18 -6.27
N LEU A 179 17.16 7.44 -6.22
CA LEU A 179 16.12 6.51 -6.65
C LEU A 179 16.29 6.12 -8.12
N GLY A 180 16.60 7.09 -8.99
CA GLY A 180 16.86 6.84 -10.41
C GLY A 180 18.08 5.96 -10.65
N LEU A 181 19.17 6.17 -9.90
CA LEU A 181 20.38 5.37 -9.97
C LEU A 181 20.17 3.92 -9.49
N GLN A 182 19.32 3.73 -8.47
CA GLN A 182 18.92 2.41 -7.97
C GLN A 182 17.85 1.72 -8.86
N GLY A 183 17.37 2.39 -9.93
CA GLY A 183 16.39 1.83 -10.85
C GLY A 183 14.93 1.94 -10.38
N TYR A 184 14.66 2.65 -9.28
CA TYR A 184 13.30 2.95 -8.84
C TYR A 184 12.65 4.03 -9.71
N ARG A 185 11.31 4.00 -9.77
CA ARG A 185 10.52 4.98 -10.51
C ARG A 185 9.48 5.60 -9.60
N VAL A 186 9.25 6.91 -9.77
CA VAL A 186 8.26 7.65 -8.97
C VAL A 186 7.00 7.92 -9.79
N ALA A 187 5.83 7.77 -9.16
CA ALA A 187 4.54 8.12 -9.75
C ALA A 187 4.35 9.64 -9.80
N LYS A 188 4.82 10.29 -10.87
CA LYS A 188 4.74 11.76 -11.06
C LYS A 188 3.36 12.37 -10.77
N LYS A 189 2.27 11.68 -11.12
CA LYS A 189 0.88 12.18 -10.91
C LYS A 189 0.45 12.18 -9.43
N LYS A 190 1.08 11.36 -8.59
CA LYS A 190 0.80 11.27 -7.14
C LYS A 190 1.77 12.10 -6.30
N ALA A 191 2.91 12.48 -6.86
CA ALA A 191 3.94 13.23 -6.15
C ALA A 191 3.42 14.59 -5.67
N GLN A 192 3.70 14.92 -4.40
CA GLN A 192 3.40 16.21 -3.79
C GLN A 192 4.73 16.86 -3.43
N VAL A 193 5.24 17.72 -4.30
CA VAL A 193 6.62 18.22 -4.22
C VAL A 193 6.69 19.60 -3.57
N VAL A 194 7.51 19.74 -2.53
CA VAL A 194 7.86 21.01 -1.85
C VAL A 194 6.62 21.83 -1.48
N LYS A 195 5.78 21.27 -0.61
CA LYS A 195 4.55 21.88 -0.11
C LYS A 195 4.58 21.99 1.41
N GLN A 196 3.84 22.96 1.95
CA GLN A 196 3.66 23.09 3.41
C GLN A 196 2.52 22.22 3.96
N LYS A 197 1.68 21.69 3.06
CA LYS A 197 0.55 20.82 3.36
C LYS A 197 0.53 19.64 2.39
N VAL A 198 0.57 18.42 2.92
CA VAL A 198 0.60 17.17 2.14
C VAL A 198 -0.30 16.09 2.75
N ILE A 199 -0.68 15.11 1.95
CA ILE A 199 -1.31 13.87 2.42
C ILE A 199 -0.29 12.74 2.37
N TYR A 200 -0.07 12.05 3.49
CA TYR A 200 0.82 10.90 3.59
C TYR A 200 0.18 9.83 4.47
N LEU A 201 0.09 8.59 3.97
CA LEU A 201 -0.55 7.45 4.65
C LEU A 201 -1.98 7.72 5.15
N GLY A 202 -2.73 8.58 4.45
CA GLY A 202 -4.09 8.96 4.84
C GLY A 202 -4.17 10.07 5.90
N TYR A 203 -3.04 10.63 6.32
CA TYR A 203 -2.98 11.79 7.21
C TYR A 203 -2.69 13.06 6.43
N GLU A 204 -3.37 14.13 6.82
CA GLU A 204 -3.03 15.48 6.40
C GLU A 204 -1.93 16.01 7.32
N ILE A 205 -0.78 16.37 6.74
CA ILE A 205 0.40 16.88 7.46
C ILE A 205 0.58 18.36 7.10
N SER A 206 0.74 19.20 8.12
CA SER A 206 0.99 20.64 7.99
C SER A 206 1.68 21.19 9.23
N ALA A 207 2.76 21.95 9.05
CA ALA A 207 3.51 22.63 10.14
C ALA A 207 3.85 21.70 11.34
N GLY A 208 4.34 20.50 11.07
CA GLY A 208 4.65 19.46 12.07
C GLY A 208 3.45 18.89 12.83
N GLN A 209 2.24 19.31 12.48
CA GLN A 209 1.00 18.68 12.96
C GLN A 209 0.47 17.72 11.90
N TRP A 210 -0.23 16.69 12.35
CA TRP A 210 -0.90 15.74 11.48
C TRP A 210 -2.29 15.42 12.02
N THR A 211 -3.25 15.34 11.11
CA THR A 211 -4.64 15.00 11.40
C THR A 211 -5.13 13.95 10.42
N LEU A 212 -6.22 13.26 10.77
CA LEU A 212 -6.89 12.37 9.84
C LEU A 212 -7.31 13.13 8.57
N GLY A 213 -6.98 12.58 7.40
CA GLY A 213 -7.39 13.13 6.12
C GLY A 213 -8.91 13.21 5.98
N GLN A 214 -9.38 14.24 5.28
CA GLN A 214 -10.81 14.53 5.14
C GLN A 214 -11.58 13.36 4.50
N ASP A 215 -11.04 12.75 3.45
CA ASP A 215 -11.64 11.61 2.76
C ASP A 215 -11.89 10.42 3.71
N HIS A 216 -10.96 10.18 4.65
CA HIS A 216 -11.09 9.10 5.62
C HIS A 216 -12.21 9.40 6.64
N LYS A 217 -12.30 10.66 7.09
CA LYS A 217 -13.39 11.12 7.97
C LYS A 217 -14.74 10.95 7.26
N GLU A 218 -14.83 11.40 6.01
CA GLU A 218 -16.05 11.30 5.21
C GLU A 218 -16.47 9.84 4.98
N ALA A 219 -15.54 8.95 4.67
CA ALA A 219 -15.83 7.53 4.51
C ALA A 219 -16.42 6.90 5.79
N ILE A 220 -15.89 7.26 6.96
CA ILE A 220 -16.45 6.80 8.25
C ILE A 220 -17.85 7.40 8.47
N CYS A 221 -18.00 8.71 8.31
CA CYS A 221 -19.28 9.40 8.55
C CYS A 221 -20.40 8.98 7.59
N GLN A 222 -20.07 8.57 6.37
CA GLN A 222 -21.02 8.10 5.36
C GLN A 222 -21.31 6.59 5.47
N THR A 223 -20.61 5.85 6.34
CA THR A 223 -20.82 4.42 6.48
C THR A 223 -22.23 4.16 7.03
N PRO A 224 -23.10 3.45 6.28
CA PRO A 224 -24.45 3.16 6.77
C PRO A 224 -24.37 2.25 7.99
N ARG A 225 -25.41 2.30 8.82
CA ARG A 225 -25.54 1.44 9.99
C ARG A 225 -25.35 -0.04 9.62
N PRO A 226 -24.30 -0.72 10.13
CA PRO A 226 -24.07 -2.13 9.85
C PRO A 226 -25.27 -3.01 10.20
N GLN A 227 -25.67 -3.90 9.29
CA GLN A 227 -26.74 -4.89 9.49
C GLN A 227 -26.18 -6.29 9.77
N THR A 228 -24.98 -6.57 9.28
CA THR A 228 -24.32 -7.86 9.43
C THR A 228 -23.06 -7.77 10.28
N VAL A 229 -22.68 -8.88 10.93
CA VAL A 229 -21.42 -8.98 11.69
C VAL A 229 -20.20 -8.60 10.84
N LYS A 230 -20.23 -8.94 9.55
CA LYS A 230 -19.16 -8.60 8.61
C LYS A 230 -19.05 -7.08 8.43
N GLU A 231 -20.16 -6.40 8.17
CA GLU A 231 -20.18 -4.93 8.04
C GLU A 231 -19.73 -4.24 9.33
N LEU A 232 -20.12 -4.75 10.50
CA LEU A 232 -19.72 -4.16 11.77
C LEU A 232 -18.22 -4.35 12.04
N ARG A 233 -17.64 -5.50 11.69
CA ARG A 233 -16.19 -5.69 11.76
C ARG A 233 -15.45 -4.70 10.88
N THR A 234 -15.91 -4.52 9.64
CA THR A 234 -15.34 -3.53 8.72
C THR A 234 -15.43 -2.11 9.28
N PHE A 235 -16.58 -1.72 9.86
CA PHE A 235 -16.72 -0.42 10.52
C PHE A 235 -15.77 -0.25 11.72
N LEU A 236 -15.62 -1.28 12.55
CA LEU A 236 -14.69 -1.27 13.70
C LEU A 236 -13.22 -1.25 13.28
N GLU A 237 -12.88 -1.84 12.13
CA GLU A 237 -11.55 -1.75 11.52
C GLU A 237 -11.27 -0.32 11.05
N MET A 238 -12.22 0.32 10.35
CA MET A 238 -12.11 1.71 9.89
C MET A 238 -11.95 2.68 11.07
N THR A 239 -12.85 2.62 12.05
CA THR A 239 -12.81 3.48 13.24
C THR A 239 -11.64 3.15 14.17
N GLY A 240 -11.21 1.87 14.19
CA GLY A 240 -10.05 1.41 14.92
C GLY A 240 -8.75 1.99 14.40
N TRP A 241 -8.68 2.29 13.10
CA TRP A 241 -7.59 3.07 12.54
C TRP A 241 -7.50 4.43 13.24
N CYS A 242 -8.62 5.15 13.36
CA CYS A 242 -8.72 6.48 13.98
C CYS A 242 -8.67 6.52 15.52
N ARG A 243 -8.45 5.39 16.20
CA ARG A 243 -8.62 5.25 17.67
C ARG A 243 -7.89 6.29 18.53
N LEU A 244 -6.77 6.84 18.05
CA LEU A 244 -5.97 7.82 18.80
C LEU A 244 -6.63 9.21 18.87
N TRP A 245 -7.52 9.54 17.94
CA TRP A 245 -8.30 10.79 17.97
C TRP A 245 -9.64 10.66 18.68
N ILE A 246 -10.06 9.43 18.99
CA ILE A 246 -11.34 9.16 19.62
C ILE A 246 -11.10 8.97 21.11
N HIS A 247 -11.48 9.96 21.90
CA HIS A 247 -11.33 9.90 23.35
C HIS A 247 -12.06 8.67 23.92
N SER A 248 -11.36 7.87 24.72
CA SER A 248 -11.91 6.66 25.33
C SER A 248 -12.46 5.64 24.32
N TYR A 249 -11.86 5.54 23.11
CA TYR A 249 -12.29 4.64 22.03
C TYR A 249 -12.67 3.23 22.53
N GLY A 250 -11.81 2.59 23.33
CA GLY A 250 -12.05 1.23 23.83
C GLY A 250 -13.34 1.09 24.65
N LEU A 251 -13.73 2.12 25.41
CA LEU A 251 -15.00 2.14 26.14
C LEU A 251 -16.18 2.39 25.21
N LEU A 252 -16.01 3.26 24.21
CA LEU A 252 -17.05 3.59 23.23
C LEU A 252 -17.43 2.39 22.37
N VAL A 253 -16.45 1.61 21.89
CA VAL A 253 -16.73 0.47 21.00
C VAL A 253 -17.05 -0.83 21.72
N LYS A 254 -16.92 -0.88 23.06
CA LYS A 254 -17.23 -2.08 23.85
C LYS A 254 -18.64 -2.64 23.59
N PRO A 255 -19.72 -1.82 23.56
CA PRO A 255 -21.06 -2.30 23.23
C PRO A 255 -21.18 -2.81 21.79
N LEU A 256 -20.39 -2.29 20.85
CA LEU A 256 -20.36 -2.74 19.46
C LEU A 256 -19.71 -4.12 19.33
N TYR A 257 -18.58 -4.34 20.01
CA TYR A 257 -17.94 -5.66 20.06
C TYR A 257 -18.85 -6.72 20.68
N ALA A 258 -19.66 -6.36 21.68
CA ALA A 258 -20.62 -7.28 22.29
C ALA A 258 -21.65 -7.82 21.26
N LEU A 259 -22.03 -7.03 20.25
CA LEU A 259 -22.93 -7.46 19.17
C LEU A 259 -22.32 -8.57 18.30
N ILE A 260 -20.98 -8.63 18.17
CA ILE A 260 -20.26 -9.62 17.37
C ILE A 260 -20.21 -10.97 18.09
N THR A 261 -20.05 -10.97 19.41
CA THR A 261 -19.94 -12.18 20.23
C THR A 261 -21.24 -12.97 20.39
N ASN A 262 -22.40 -12.38 20.05
CA ASN A 262 -23.71 -13.00 20.23
C ASN A 262 -24.07 -14.07 19.16
N GLY A 263 -23.14 -14.43 18.26
CA GLY A 263 -23.26 -15.59 17.36
C GLY A 263 -24.31 -15.51 16.24
N ASN A 264 -25.19 -14.50 16.24
CA ASN A 264 -26.19 -14.28 15.19
C ASN A 264 -25.58 -13.61 13.95
N ARG A 265 -25.98 -14.06 12.75
CA ARG A 265 -25.56 -13.41 11.47
C ARG A 265 -26.08 -11.98 11.32
N ASN A 266 -27.29 -11.73 11.82
CA ASN A 266 -27.94 -10.42 11.81
C ASN A 266 -27.71 -9.71 13.14
N LEU A 267 -27.34 -8.43 13.08
CA LEU A 267 -27.05 -7.65 14.28
C LEU A 267 -28.34 -7.22 14.98
N GLN A 268 -28.49 -7.60 16.24
CA GLN A 268 -29.54 -7.08 17.11
C GLN A 268 -29.04 -5.84 17.83
N TRP A 269 -29.28 -4.68 17.24
CA TRP A 269 -28.83 -3.43 17.82
C TRP A 269 -29.55 -3.08 19.11
N THR A 270 -28.78 -2.84 20.16
CA THR A 270 -29.28 -2.32 21.44
C THR A 270 -29.21 -0.80 21.48
N LYS A 271 -29.94 -0.17 22.40
CA LYS A 271 -29.81 1.28 22.67
C LYS A 271 -28.37 1.65 23.07
N GLU A 272 -27.73 0.77 23.84
CA GLU A 272 -26.34 0.91 24.29
C GLU A 272 -25.32 0.85 23.15
N ALA A 273 -25.58 0.06 22.11
CA ALA A 273 -24.75 0.00 20.91
C ALA A 273 -25.07 1.11 19.89
N THR A 274 -26.31 1.61 19.88
CA THR A 274 -26.73 2.67 18.95
C THR A 274 -26.11 4.02 19.30
N LYS A 275 -26.02 4.36 20.59
CA LYS A 275 -25.45 5.63 21.06
C LYS A 275 -23.99 5.87 20.62
N PRO A 276 -23.04 4.94 20.81
CA PRO A 276 -21.65 5.11 20.38
C PRO A 276 -21.44 4.96 18.87
N PHE A 277 -22.45 4.52 18.11
CA PHE A 277 -22.37 4.48 16.64
C PHE A 277 -22.74 5.84 16.01
N ILE A 278 -23.68 6.57 16.62
CA ILE A 278 -24.18 7.86 16.10
C ILE A 278 -23.28 9.04 16.50
N ASN A 279 -22.70 8.97 17.70
CA ASN A 279 -21.85 10.01 18.28
C ASN A 279 -20.37 9.79 17.96
#